data_AF-A0A2I0JBQ2-F1
#
_entry.id   AF-A0A2I0JBQ2-F1
#
_cell.length_a   1.000
_cell.length_b   1.000
_cell.length_c   1.000
_cell.angle_alpha   90.00
_cell.angle_beta   90.00
_cell.angle_gamma   90.00
#
_symmetry.space_group_name_H-M   'P 1'
#
loop_
_entity.id
_entity.type
_entity.pdbx_description
1 polymer ?
#
loop_
_entity_poly.entity_id
_entity_poly.type
_entity_poly.pdbx_seq_one_letter_code
_entity_poly.pdbx_strand_id
1 'polypeptide(L)'
;MLAPIAIAVTVGFIGWAYHSLKPPPPKICGSRNGPQITSPRIKLSDGRHLSYREMGVPKEEAKYKIIVIHGFDISKDITLPVSQQKVRQQGLHECLVRDLIASYGKWEFSPLDVENPFPDGQVSVHIWQSCEDRIIPLKINRYISEKLPWIRYHEIPDRGHLLIFENHFCEAILRALLLE
;
A
#
# COMPACT_ATOMS: atom_id res chain seq x y z
N MET A 1 -45.29 -23.91 -23.09
CA MET A 1 -44.16 -23.38 -23.90
C MET A 1 -43.86 -21.90 -23.66
N LEU A 2 -44.72 -21.10 -23.02
CA LEU A 2 -44.48 -19.65 -22.81
C LEU A 2 -43.55 -19.32 -21.62
N ALA A 3 -43.59 -20.09 -20.53
CA ALA A 3 -42.78 -19.83 -19.34
C ALA A 3 -41.25 -19.89 -19.57
N PRO A 4 -40.70 -20.87 -20.33
CA PRO A 4 -39.27 -20.89 -20.64
C PRO A 4 -38.81 -19.69 -21.47
N ILE A 5 -39.67 -19.21 -22.38
CA ILE A 5 -39.40 -18.04 -23.23
C ILE A 5 -39.36 -16.77 -22.37
N ALA A 6 -40.32 -16.60 -21.45
CA ALA A 6 -40.34 -15.45 -20.53
C ALA A 6 -39.11 -15.40 -19.62
N ILE A 7 -38.65 -16.56 -19.12
CA ILE A 7 -37.41 -16.66 -18.33
C ILE A 7 -36.19 -16.26 -19.16
N ALA A 8 -36.06 -16.79 -20.39
CA ALA A 8 -34.93 -16.46 -21.26
C ALA A 8 -34.87 -14.96 -21.59
N VAL A 9 -36.01 -14.33 -21.88
CA VAL A 9 -36.10 -12.87 -22.13
C VAL A 9 -35.72 -12.08 -20.89
N THR A 10 -36.18 -12.49 -19.70
CA THR A 10 -35.86 -11.81 -18.43
C THR A 10 -34.37 -11.86 -18.12
N VAL A 11 -33.75 -13.04 -18.24
CA VAL A 11 -32.30 -13.21 -18.03
C VAL A 11 -31.49 -12.43 -19.07
N GLY A 12 -31.93 -12.43 -20.33
CA GLY A 12 -31.32 -11.62 -21.39
C GLY A 12 -31.38 -10.11 -21.08
N PHE A 13 -32.52 -9.63 -20.58
CA PHE A 13 -32.68 -8.23 -20.20
C PHE A 13 -31.83 -7.86 -18.98
N ILE A 14 -31.74 -8.72 -17.96
CA ILE A 14 -30.86 -8.51 -16.79
C ILE A 14 -29.39 -8.49 -17.23
N GLY A 15 -28.97 -9.43 -18.09
CA GLY A 15 -27.60 -9.47 -18.62
C GLY A 15 -27.25 -8.23 -19.43
N TRP A 16 -28.18 -7.77 -20.29
CA TRP A 16 -28.04 -6.53 -21.04
C TRP A 16 -27.98 -5.30 -20.13
N ALA A 17 -28.87 -5.18 -19.15
CA ALA A 17 -28.88 -4.07 -18.20
C ALA A 17 -27.57 -4.04 -17.39
N TYR A 18 -27.09 -5.19 -16.92
CA TYR A 18 -25.81 -5.31 -16.23
C TYR A 18 -24.64 -4.86 -17.11
N HIS A 19 -24.59 -5.26 -18.37
CA HIS A 19 -23.54 -4.84 -19.29
C HIS A 19 -23.62 -3.34 -19.65
N SER A 20 -24.81 -2.79 -19.81
CA SER A 20 -25.03 -1.37 -20.12
C SER A 20 -24.74 -0.43 -18.94
N LEU A 21 -24.92 -0.91 -17.71
CA LEU A 21 -24.63 -0.15 -16.48
C LEU A 21 -23.17 -0.30 -16.03
N LYS A 22 -22.40 -1.22 -16.60
CA LYS A 22 -20.96 -1.30 -16.33
C LYS A 22 -20.29 -0.03 -16.85
N PRO A 23 -19.63 0.76 -15.99
CA PRO A 23 -18.85 1.88 -16.48
C PRO A 23 -17.76 1.36 -17.44
N PRO A 24 -17.39 2.14 -18.47
CA PRO A 24 -16.24 1.78 -19.29
C PRO A 24 -15.01 1.64 -18.40
N PRO A 25 -14.05 0.78 -18.76
CA PRO A 25 -12.80 0.65 -18.01
C PRO A 25 -12.17 2.03 -17.77
N PRO A 26 -11.66 2.28 -16.54
CA PRO A 26 -10.99 3.54 -16.24
C PRO A 26 -9.88 3.82 -17.26
N LYS A 27 -9.78 5.08 -17.68
CA LYS A 27 -8.68 5.50 -18.56
C LYS A 27 -7.40 5.63 -17.75
N ILE A 28 -6.33 5.04 -18.28
CA ILE A 28 -5.02 5.04 -17.65
C ILE A 28 -4.51 6.48 -17.50
N CYS A 29 -4.13 6.88 -16.28
CA CYS A 29 -3.48 8.17 -16.04
C CYS A 29 -2.22 8.32 -16.94
N GLY A 30 -2.18 9.40 -17.72
CA GLY A 30 -1.09 9.70 -18.66
C GLY A 30 -1.24 9.15 -20.08
N SER A 31 -2.31 8.43 -20.40
CA SER A 31 -2.58 8.02 -21.79
C SER A 31 -3.15 9.16 -22.62
N ARG A 32 -3.16 9.02 -23.96
CA ARG A 32 -3.90 9.92 -24.86
C ARG A 32 -5.37 9.95 -24.42
N ASN A 33 -5.89 11.14 -24.07
CA ASN A 33 -7.24 11.38 -23.51
C ASN A 33 -7.51 10.77 -22.11
N GLY A 34 -6.48 10.31 -21.40
CA GLY A 34 -6.55 9.88 -19.99
C GLY A 34 -6.32 11.04 -19.01
N PRO A 35 -6.64 10.86 -17.72
CA PRO A 35 -6.34 11.85 -16.69
C PRO A 35 -4.85 12.19 -16.63
N GLN A 36 -4.52 13.43 -16.28
CA GLN A 36 -3.12 13.82 -16.09
C GLN A 36 -2.53 13.15 -14.85
N ILE A 37 -1.22 12.91 -14.89
CA ILE A 37 -0.47 12.45 -13.73
C ILE A 37 -0.17 13.68 -12.86
N THR A 38 -0.62 13.63 -11.61
CA THR A 38 -0.48 14.75 -10.65
C THR A 38 0.40 14.40 -9.46
N SER A 39 0.63 13.12 -9.18
CA SER A 39 1.55 12.68 -8.11
C SER A 39 2.93 12.32 -8.63
N PRO A 40 3.98 12.46 -7.79
CA PRO A 40 5.30 11.97 -8.12
C PRO A 40 5.32 10.44 -8.23
N ARG A 41 6.25 9.92 -9.04
CA ARG A 41 6.37 8.49 -9.34
C ARG A 41 7.82 8.06 -9.47
N ILE A 42 8.10 6.84 -9.03
CA ILE A 42 9.37 6.15 -9.25
C ILE A 42 9.14 5.14 -10.39
N LYS A 43 10.03 5.14 -11.39
CA LYS A 43 10.03 4.12 -12.44
C LYS A 43 10.83 2.91 -11.95
N LEU A 44 10.21 1.74 -11.97
CA LEU A 44 10.84 0.46 -11.60
C LEU A 44 11.69 -0.06 -12.78
N SER A 45 12.58 -1.01 -12.49
CA SER A 45 13.47 -1.64 -13.49
C SER A 45 12.69 -2.27 -14.64
N ASP A 46 11.53 -2.86 -14.36
CA ASP A 46 10.62 -3.47 -15.33
C ASP A 46 9.72 -2.46 -16.09
N GLY A 47 9.91 -1.16 -15.85
CA GLY A 47 9.16 -0.09 -16.50
C GLY A 47 7.82 0.26 -15.86
N ARG A 48 7.35 -0.48 -14.84
CA ARG A 48 6.20 -0.07 -14.02
C ARG A 48 6.51 1.22 -13.27
N HIS A 49 5.47 1.90 -12.79
CA HIS A 49 5.61 3.13 -12.02
C HIS A 49 4.91 2.99 -10.67
N LEU A 50 5.65 3.23 -9.59
CA LEU A 50 5.12 3.33 -8.23
C LEU A 50 4.82 4.80 -7.93
N SER A 51 3.58 5.10 -7.56
CA SER A 51 3.20 6.47 -7.19
C SER A 51 3.29 6.66 -5.69
N TYR A 52 3.78 7.82 -5.24
CA TYR A 52 3.94 8.10 -3.82
C TYR A 52 3.46 9.51 -3.48
N ARG A 53 3.40 9.80 -2.19
CA ARG A 53 3.15 11.12 -1.61
C ARG A 53 4.25 11.41 -0.60
N GLU A 54 4.81 12.61 -0.65
CA GLU A 54 5.75 13.12 0.35
C GLU A 54 5.04 14.15 1.24
N MET A 55 5.41 14.17 2.51
CA MET A 55 4.93 15.11 3.53
C MET A 55 6.10 15.48 4.45
N GLY A 56 6.08 16.70 4.99
CA GLY A 56 7.15 17.22 5.86
C GLY A 56 8.08 18.20 5.12
N VAL A 57 9.35 18.25 5.53
CA VAL A 57 10.40 19.08 4.91
C VAL A 57 10.99 18.37 3.68
N PRO A 58 11.63 19.10 2.74
CA PRO A 58 12.33 18.49 1.61
C PRO A 58 13.30 17.39 2.05
N LYS A 59 13.45 16.33 1.25
CA LYS A 59 14.27 15.15 1.58
C LYS A 59 15.75 15.50 1.79
N GLU A 60 16.23 16.60 1.21
CA GLU A 60 17.59 17.11 1.36
C GLU A 60 17.83 17.72 2.74
N GLU A 61 16.76 18.21 3.39
CA GLU A 61 16.78 18.85 4.70
C GLU A 61 16.30 17.90 5.81
N ALA A 62 15.60 16.83 5.45
CA ALA A 62 15.05 15.87 6.39
C ALA A 62 16.15 15.10 7.15
N LYS A 63 16.22 15.31 8.48
CA LYS A 63 17.09 14.52 9.38
C LYS A 63 16.68 13.04 9.43
N TYR A 64 15.39 12.76 9.35
CA TYR A 64 14.82 11.42 9.36
C TYR A 64 13.86 11.25 8.19
N LYS A 65 13.93 10.11 7.50
CA LYS A 65 13.06 9.77 6.36
C LYS A 65 12.28 8.52 6.71
N ILE A 66 10.96 8.65 6.72
CA ILE A 66 10.05 7.55 7.08
C ILE A 66 9.24 7.19 5.84
N ILE A 67 9.29 5.93 5.45
CA ILE A 67 8.51 5.40 4.32
C ILE A 67 7.34 4.60 4.90
N VAL A 68 6.12 4.99 4.51
CA VAL A 68 4.89 4.33 4.96
C VAL A 68 4.29 3.57 3.80
N ILE A 69 4.13 2.26 3.97
CA ILE A 69 3.43 1.38 3.04
C ILE A 69 2.03 1.17 3.61
N HIS A 70 0.99 1.53 2.87
CA HIS A 70 -0.39 1.36 3.33
C HIS A 70 -0.83 -0.10 3.23
N GLY A 71 -1.86 -0.45 4.02
CA GLY A 71 -2.47 -1.77 3.98
C GLY A 71 -3.37 -1.99 2.75
N PHE A 72 -3.93 -3.20 2.68
CA PHE A 72 -4.91 -3.60 1.67
C PHE A 72 -6.15 -2.69 1.70
N ASP A 73 -6.68 -2.36 0.52
CA ASP A 73 -7.85 -1.48 0.33
C ASP A 73 -7.67 -0.01 0.77
N ILE A 74 -6.41 0.43 0.94
CA ILE A 74 -6.04 1.84 1.23
C ILE A 74 -5.13 2.38 0.13
N SER A 75 -4.88 3.70 0.09
CA SER A 75 -3.93 4.33 -0.82
C SER A 75 -2.87 5.15 -0.07
N LYS A 76 -1.89 5.66 -0.82
CA LYS A 76 -0.91 6.68 -0.38
C LYS A 76 -1.52 7.95 0.27
N ASP A 77 -2.83 8.15 0.17
CA ASP A 77 -3.53 9.27 0.79
C ASP A 77 -3.97 8.99 2.25
N ILE A 78 -3.56 7.85 2.82
CA ILE A 78 -3.72 7.57 4.24
C ILE A 78 -3.17 8.73 5.07
N THR A 79 -4.04 9.30 5.90
CA THR A 79 -3.62 10.32 6.87
C THR A 79 -3.25 9.60 8.14
N LEU A 80 -1.95 9.44 8.38
CA LEU A 80 -1.49 9.02 9.70
C LEU A 80 -1.94 10.06 10.73
N PRO A 81 -2.28 9.67 11.97
CA PRO A 81 -2.66 10.59 13.03
C PRO A 81 -1.45 11.36 13.60
N VAL A 82 -0.69 11.96 12.71
CA VAL A 82 0.44 12.85 12.96
C VAL A 82 -0.02 14.21 12.43
N SER A 83 0.17 15.28 13.20
CA SER A 83 -0.34 16.60 12.78
C SER A 83 0.30 17.03 11.46
N GLN A 84 -0.49 17.20 10.38
CA GLN A 84 -0.43 18.33 9.42
C GLN A 84 -1.27 18.15 8.14
N GLN A 85 -1.41 19.29 7.45
CA GLN A 85 -2.38 19.76 6.45
C GLN A 85 -2.64 18.95 5.16
N LYS A 86 -3.83 19.23 4.59
CA LYS A 86 -4.46 18.73 3.35
C LYS A 86 -3.54 18.76 2.11
N VAL A 87 -3.54 17.68 1.33
CA VAL A 87 -2.95 17.59 -0.02
C VAL A 87 -3.94 16.93 -0.99
N ARG A 88 -3.88 17.35 -2.27
CA ARG A 88 -4.83 17.02 -3.35
C ARG A 88 -4.69 15.59 -3.90
N GLN A 89 -5.84 15.03 -4.27
CA GLN A 89 -6.09 13.63 -4.65
C GLN A 89 -5.65 13.25 -6.07
N GLN A 90 -5.20 12.01 -6.22
CA GLN A 90 -5.51 11.17 -7.38
C GLN A 90 -6.68 10.25 -6.99
N GLY A 91 -7.55 9.89 -7.94
CA GLY A 91 -8.72 9.06 -7.62
C GLY A 91 -8.34 7.73 -6.95
N LEU A 92 -9.08 7.37 -5.89
CA LEU A 92 -8.85 6.19 -5.03
C LEU A 92 -8.65 4.88 -5.83
N HIS A 93 -9.39 4.72 -6.92
CA HIS A 93 -9.36 3.51 -7.75
C HIS A 93 -8.01 3.28 -8.48
N GLU A 94 -7.39 4.34 -9.00
CA GLU A 94 -6.12 4.21 -9.73
C GLU A 94 -4.95 3.91 -8.78
N CYS A 95 -4.97 4.42 -7.56
CA CYS A 95 -3.94 4.09 -6.57
C CYS A 95 -4.04 2.63 -6.15
N LEU A 96 -5.23 2.21 -5.69
CA LEU A 96 -5.48 0.83 -5.22
C LEU A 96 -5.08 -0.23 -6.24
N VAL A 97 -5.51 -0.08 -7.50
CA VAL A 97 -5.23 -1.07 -8.53
C VAL A 97 -3.74 -1.12 -8.88
N ARG A 98 -3.05 0.02 -8.89
CA ARG A 98 -1.59 0.08 -9.16
C ARG A 98 -0.80 -0.56 -8.02
N ASP A 99 -1.19 -0.28 -6.78
CA ASP A 99 -0.55 -0.83 -5.59
C ASP A 99 -0.78 -2.35 -5.54
N LEU A 100 -1.98 -2.84 -5.87
CA LEU A 100 -2.24 -4.27 -6.01
C LEU A 100 -1.41 -4.92 -7.13
N ILE A 101 -1.26 -4.29 -8.30
CA ILE A 101 -0.39 -4.79 -9.38
C ILE A 101 1.08 -4.80 -8.95
N ALA A 102 1.52 -3.83 -8.14
CA ALA A 102 2.85 -3.82 -7.56
C ALA A 102 3.02 -4.96 -6.55
N SER A 103 2.14 -5.05 -5.56
CA SER A 103 2.20 -6.01 -4.45
C SER A 103 2.01 -7.46 -4.90
N TYR A 104 1.07 -7.75 -5.79
CA TYR A 104 0.76 -9.10 -6.28
C TYR A 104 1.37 -9.42 -7.65
N GLY A 105 2.15 -8.51 -8.21
CA GLY A 105 2.90 -8.75 -9.45
C GLY A 105 3.96 -9.83 -9.27
N LYS A 106 4.53 -10.31 -10.37
CA LYS A 106 5.71 -11.18 -10.30
C LYS A 106 6.90 -10.32 -9.87
N TRP A 107 7.49 -10.65 -8.72
CA TRP A 107 8.74 -10.07 -8.25
C TRP A 107 9.92 -10.89 -8.77
N GLU A 108 11.00 -10.22 -9.15
CA GLU A 108 12.24 -10.86 -9.63
C GLU A 108 13.11 -11.38 -8.47
N PHE A 109 12.75 -11.04 -7.24
CA PHE A 109 13.48 -11.39 -6.03
C PHE A 109 12.52 -11.82 -4.90
N SER A 110 13.01 -12.66 -4.02
CA SER A 110 12.38 -12.94 -2.72
C SER A 110 12.72 -11.82 -1.74
N PRO A 111 11.83 -11.45 -0.80
CA PRO A 111 12.19 -10.56 0.31
C PRO A 111 13.43 -11.03 1.09
N LEU A 112 13.71 -12.35 1.10
CA LEU A 112 14.87 -12.94 1.76
C LEU A 112 16.19 -12.74 1.00
N ASP A 113 16.13 -12.35 -0.27
CA ASP A 113 17.30 -12.09 -1.11
C ASP A 113 17.80 -10.64 -0.95
N VAL A 114 17.10 -9.82 -0.17
CA VAL A 114 17.42 -8.41 0.04
C VAL A 114 18.61 -8.29 0.99
N GLU A 115 19.74 -7.83 0.45
CA GLU A 115 20.90 -7.44 1.25
C GLU A 115 20.61 -6.14 2.02
N ASN A 116 21.35 -5.91 3.12
CA ASN A 116 21.21 -4.67 3.89
C ASN A 116 21.53 -3.45 3.00
N PRO A 117 20.53 -2.60 2.67
CA PRO A 117 20.77 -1.45 1.81
C PRO A 117 21.53 -0.32 2.52
N PHE A 118 21.74 -0.42 3.83
CA PHE A 118 22.40 0.56 4.68
C PHE A 118 23.55 -0.08 5.48
N PRO A 119 24.64 -0.50 4.80
CA PRO A 119 25.74 -1.22 5.44
C PRO A 119 26.53 -0.36 6.45
N ASP A 120 26.53 0.97 6.28
CA ASP A 120 27.26 1.90 7.13
C ASP A 120 26.64 2.09 8.53
N GLY A 121 25.52 1.40 8.82
CA GLY A 121 24.85 1.43 10.13
C GLY A 121 24.15 2.76 10.47
N GLN A 122 24.20 3.74 9.57
CA GLN A 122 23.57 5.05 9.75
C GLN A 122 22.03 5.00 9.71
N VAL A 123 21.48 3.95 9.09
CA VAL A 123 20.04 3.75 8.95
C VAL A 123 19.71 2.33 9.40
N SER A 124 18.74 2.21 10.29
CA SER A 124 18.19 0.93 10.73
C SER A 124 16.86 0.66 10.03
N VAL A 125 16.61 -0.61 9.72
CA VAL A 125 15.32 -1.06 9.20
C VAL A 125 14.59 -1.78 10.32
N HIS A 126 13.32 -1.43 10.51
CA HIS A 126 12.51 -1.97 11.60
C HIS A 126 11.18 -2.52 11.06
N ILE A 127 10.73 -3.62 11.66
CA ILE A 127 9.40 -4.19 11.42
C ILE A 127 8.68 -4.26 12.76
N TRP A 128 7.52 -3.61 12.86
CA TRP A 128 6.59 -3.77 13.98
C TRP A 128 5.43 -4.65 13.55
N GLN A 129 5.22 -5.75 14.27
CA GLN A 129 4.14 -6.70 14.00
C GLN A 129 3.25 -6.84 15.23
N SER A 130 1.94 -6.67 15.03
CA SER A 130 0.96 -6.95 16.08
C SER A 130 0.74 -8.46 16.23
N CYS A 131 0.75 -8.96 17.46
CA CYS A 131 0.68 -10.40 17.76
C CYS A 131 -0.69 -11.02 17.47
N GLU A 132 -1.77 -10.25 17.49
CA GLU A 132 -3.13 -10.71 17.19
C GLU A 132 -3.56 -10.37 15.76
N ASP A 133 -2.61 -10.04 14.88
CA ASP A 133 -2.88 -9.85 13.46
C ASP A 133 -3.42 -11.15 12.84
N ARG A 134 -4.64 -11.08 12.30
CA ARG A 134 -5.32 -12.21 11.65
C ARG A 134 -5.19 -12.20 10.13
N ILE A 135 -4.57 -11.16 9.57
CA ILE A 135 -4.34 -10.99 8.13
C ILE A 135 -2.93 -11.45 7.79
N ILE A 136 -1.93 -10.97 8.52
CA ILE A 136 -0.52 -11.35 8.33
C ILE A 136 -0.09 -12.27 9.49
N PRO A 137 0.18 -13.56 9.22
CA PRO A 137 0.63 -14.47 10.25
C PRO A 137 1.97 -14.02 10.86
N LEU A 138 1.99 -13.87 12.19
CA LEU A 138 3.18 -13.52 13.00
C LEU A 138 4.45 -14.30 12.60
N LYS A 139 4.27 -15.59 12.27
CA LYS A 139 5.37 -16.50 11.90
C LYS A 139 6.14 -16.04 10.66
N ILE A 140 5.50 -15.33 9.73
CA ILE A 140 6.15 -14.88 8.50
C ILE A 140 7.19 -13.80 8.84
N ASN A 141 6.81 -12.79 9.62
CA ASN A 141 7.73 -11.70 9.95
C ASN A 141 8.83 -12.14 10.92
N ARG A 142 8.54 -13.06 11.85
CA ARG A 142 9.59 -13.76 12.62
C ARG A 142 10.61 -14.44 11.70
N TYR A 143 10.14 -15.27 10.76
CA TYR A 143 11.02 -16.00 9.86
C TYR A 143 11.87 -15.06 8.97
N ILE A 144 11.27 -13.98 8.47
CA ILE A 144 11.99 -12.97 7.68
C ILE A 144 13.10 -12.33 8.53
N SER A 145 12.78 -11.89 9.74
CA SER A 145 13.74 -11.23 10.63
C SER A 145 14.83 -12.17 11.14
N GLU A 146 14.55 -13.46 11.30
CA GLU A 146 15.57 -14.48 11.58
C GLU A 146 16.57 -14.65 10.42
N LYS A 147 16.10 -14.53 9.18
CA LYS A 147 16.94 -14.65 7.97
C LYS A 147 17.66 -13.37 7.61
N LEU A 148 17.11 -12.22 7.98
CA LEU A 148 17.63 -10.89 7.69
C LEU A 148 17.99 -10.18 9.01
N PRO A 149 19.15 -10.49 9.63
CA PRO A 149 19.50 -10.00 10.97
C PRO A 149 19.74 -8.49 11.03
N TRP A 150 19.80 -7.81 9.88
CA TRP A 150 19.85 -6.35 9.78
C TRP A 150 18.49 -5.68 10.02
N ILE A 151 17.40 -6.44 10.10
CA ILE A 151 16.06 -5.96 10.46
C ILE A 151 15.87 -6.04 11.97
N ARG A 152 15.53 -4.91 12.59
CA ARG A 152 15.08 -4.85 13.99
C ARG A 152 13.59 -5.17 14.09
N TYR A 153 13.28 -6.32 14.66
CA TYR A 153 11.91 -6.81 14.74
C TYR A 153 11.29 -6.57 16.11
N HIS A 154 10.05 -6.08 16.10
CA HIS A 154 9.31 -5.68 17.29
C HIS A 154 7.93 -6.33 17.26
N GLU A 155 7.57 -7.00 18.35
CA GLU A 155 6.27 -7.61 18.51
C GLU A 155 5.41 -6.82 19.49
N ILE A 156 4.15 -6.59 19.13
CA ILE A 156 3.23 -5.79 19.92
C ILE A 156 2.09 -6.70 20.41
N PRO A 157 2.08 -7.08 21.70
CA PRO A 157 1.04 -7.93 22.26
C PRO A 157 -0.32 -7.23 22.26
N ASP A 158 -1.39 -8.03 22.32
CA ASP A 158 -2.78 -7.58 22.48
C ASP A 158 -3.27 -6.60 21.40
N ARG A 159 -2.71 -6.67 20.18
CA ARG A 159 -3.05 -5.77 19.07
C ARG A 159 -3.22 -6.54 17.77
N GLY A 160 -4.13 -6.03 16.93
CA GLY A 160 -4.44 -6.57 15.62
C GLY A 160 -3.80 -5.80 14.45
N HIS A 161 -4.23 -6.13 13.23
CA HIS A 161 -3.67 -5.61 11.97
C HIS A 161 -3.71 -4.06 11.85
N LEU A 162 -4.69 -3.41 12.48
CA LEU A 162 -4.98 -1.98 12.31
C LEU A 162 -4.23 -1.06 13.30
N LEU A 163 -3.17 -1.56 13.95
CA LEU A 163 -2.37 -0.83 14.95
C LEU A 163 -1.95 0.58 14.50
N ILE A 164 -1.63 0.78 13.21
CA ILE A 164 -1.15 2.06 12.67
C ILE A 164 -2.18 3.21 12.81
N PHE A 165 -3.45 2.89 13.00
CA PHE A 165 -4.52 3.86 13.21
C PHE A 165 -4.70 4.27 14.67
N GLU A 166 -4.01 3.61 15.61
CA GLU A 166 -4.02 3.98 17.02
C GLU A 166 -2.98 5.08 17.30
N ASN A 167 -3.43 6.32 17.53
CA ASN A 167 -2.57 7.50 17.66
C ASN A 167 -1.38 7.29 18.60
N HIS A 168 -1.63 6.75 19.79
CA HIS A 168 -0.60 6.55 20.81
C HIS A 168 0.49 5.56 20.39
N PHE A 169 0.18 4.53 19.59
CA PHE A 169 1.18 3.60 19.08
C PHE A 169 1.95 4.18 17.90
N CYS A 170 1.25 4.83 16.97
CA CYS A 170 1.90 5.54 15.88
C CYS A 170 2.92 6.55 16.44
N GLU A 171 2.52 7.32 17.45
CA GLU A 171 3.40 8.25 18.14
C GLU A 171 4.56 7.56 18.88
N ALA A 172 4.31 6.43 19.55
CA ALA A 172 5.34 5.66 20.24
C ALA A 172 6.40 5.10 19.27
N ILE A 173 5.97 4.55 18.12
CA ILE A 173 6.87 4.06 17.07
C ILE A 173 7.70 5.21 16.50
N LEU A 174 7.06 6.35 16.19
CA LEU A 174 7.78 7.54 15.72
C LEU A 174 8.78 8.05 16.76
N ARG A 175 8.40 8.09 18.03
CA ARG A 175 9.32 8.46 19.12
C ARG A 175 10.50 7.50 19.21
N ALA A 176 10.27 6.20 19.13
CA ALA A 176 11.35 5.21 19.12
C ALA A 176 12.31 5.45 17.95
N LEU A 177 11.79 5.65 16.73
CA LEU A 177 12.60 5.91 15.54
C LEU A 177 13.38 7.23 15.58
N LEU A 178 12.86 8.25 16.26
CA LEU A 178 13.46 9.60 16.28
C LEU A 178 14.39 9.83 17.48
N LEU A 179 14.31 8.99 18.52
CA LEU A 179 15.09 9.10 19.76
C LEU A 179 16.22 8.06 19.87
N GLU A 180 16.33 7.14 18.91
CA GLU A 180 17.49 6.25 18.76
C GLU A 180 18.75 6.98 18.28
#